data_AF-T1IQK6-F1
#
_entry.id   AF-T1IQK6-F1
#
_cell.length_a   1.000
_cell.length_b   1.000
_cell.length_c   1.000
_cell.angle_alpha   90.00
_cell.angle_beta   90.00
_cell.angle_gamma   90.00
#
_symmetry.space_group_name_H-M   'P 1'
#
loop_
_entity.id
_entity.type
_entity.pdbx_description
1 polymer ?
#
loop_
_entity_poly.entity_id
_entity_poly.type
_entity_poly.pdbx_seq_one_letter_code
_entity_poly.pdbx_strand_id
1 'polypeptide(L)'
;MVAIRSFGLGFVFGVAVLLSLWAESRAVSFGWYLCLLSFFHISEYVTTAMIVLCNPICLIGYTIASWNFFNERIYEEELILLNFFGKDYVKYQKKVPTGLPFISGFRVEN
;
A
#
# COMPACT_ATOMS: atom_id res chain seq x y z
N MET A 1 9.21 -3.35 8.22
CA MET A 1 8.80 -4.75 7.93
C MET A 1 9.29 -5.22 6.56
N VAL A 2 9.14 -4.39 5.51
CA VAL A 2 9.54 -4.70 4.12
C VAL A 2 11.04 -5.07 3.99
N ALA A 3 11.93 -4.20 4.47
CA ALA A 3 13.39 -4.40 4.38
C ALA A 3 13.92 -5.65 5.13
N ILE A 4 13.31 -6.00 6.27
CA ILE A 4 13.71 -7.18 7.08
C ILE A 4 13.41 -8.48 6.31
N ARG A 5 12.27 -8.51 5.58
CA ARG A 5 11.89 -9.67 4.75
C ARG A 5 12.82 -9.82 3.55
N SER A 6 13.19 -8.72 2.90
CA SER A 6 14.17 -8.72 1.78
C SER A 6 15.57 -9.17 2.24
N PHE A 7 16.02 -8.73 3.42
CA PHE A 7 17.29 -9.17 3.99
C PHE A 7 17.30 -10.68 4.28
N GLY A 8 16.21 -11.21 4.87
CA GLY A 8 16.06 -12.64 5.11
C GLY A 8 16.10 -13.48 3.83
N LEU A 9 15.40 -13.04 2.77
CA LEU A 9 15.42 -13.69 1.46
C LEU A 9 16.81 -13.68 0.80
N GLY A 10 17.55 -12.57 0.93
CA GLY A 10 18.93 -12.49 0.45
C GLY A 10 19.88 -13.44 1.18
N PHE A 11 19.70 -13.59 2.50
CA PHE A 11 20.46 -14.56 3.29
C PHE A 11 20.16 -16.01 2.87
N VAL A 12 18.89 -16.36 2.65
CA VAL A 12 18.49 -17.70 2.17
C VAL A 12 19.08 -17.99 0.79
N PHE A 13 19.06 -17.03 -0.13
CA PHE A 13 19.70 -17.19 -1.45
C PHE A 13 21.21 -17.42 -1.33
N GLY A 14 21.90 -16.67 -0.47
CA GLY A 14 23.34 -16.86 -0.23
C GLY A 14 23.67 -18.25 0.32
N VAL A 15 22.89 -18.72 1.31
CA VAL A 15 23.04 -20.08 1.87
C VAL A 15 22.73 -21.15 0.80
N ALA A 16 21.71 -20.93 -0.04
CA ALA A 16 21.35 -21.85 -1.11
C ALA A 16 22.46 -22.00 -2.16
N VAL A 17 23.15 -20.92 -2.52
CA VAL A 17 24.32 -20.94 -3.42
C VAL A 17 25.48 -21.71 -2.78
N LEU A 18 25.77 -21.50 -1.49
CA LEU A 18 26.83 -22.23 -0.79
C LEU A 18 26.53 -23.73 -0.73
N LEU A 19 25.28 -24.11 -0.44
CA LEU A 19 24.84 -25.51 -0.45
C LEU A 19 24.94 -26.11 -1.86
N SER A 20 24.62 -25.35 -2.91
CA SER A 20 24.73 -25.83 -4.29
C SER A 20 26.18 -26.12 -4.71
N LEU A 21 27.15 -25.34 -4.21
CA LEU A 21 28.55 -25.45 -4.61
C LEU A 21 29.36 -26.47 -3.78
N TRP A 22 28.99 -26.70 -2.52
CA TRP A 22 29.77 -27.52 -1.57
C TRP A 22 29.09 -28.82 -1.15
N ALA A 23 27.80 -29.01 -1.44
CA ALA A 23 27.06 -30.16 -0.93
C ALA A 23 27.07 -31.37 -1.88
N GLU A 24 26.84 -32.55 -1.31
CA GLU A 24 26.78 -33.83 -2.00
C GLU A 24 25.50 -33.95 -2.85
N SER A 25 25.46 -34.89 -3.82
CA SER A 25 24.50 -34.93 -4.94
C SER A 25 23.02 -34.72 -4.60
N ARG A 26 22.57 -35.12 -3.40
CA ARG A 26 21.18 -34.96 -2.94
C ARG A 26 20.85 -33.54 -2.46
N ALA A 27 21.82 -32.83 -1.89
CA ALA A 27 21.65 -31.48 -1.37
C ALA A 27 21.86 -30.40 -2.44
N VAL A 28 22.56 -30.72 -3.54
CA VAL A 28 22.72 -29.84 -4.71
C VAL A 28 21.36 -29.56 -5.37
N SER A 29 20.54 -30.58 -5.61
CA SER A 29 19.19 -30.40 -6.18
C SER A 29 18.30 -29.52 -5.29
N PHE A 30 18.43 -29.66 -3.98
CA PHE A 30 17.72 -28.84 -3.00
C PHE A 30 18.23 -27.39 -2.98
N GLY A 31 19.55 -27.18 -3.08
CA GLY A 31 20.17 -25.86 -3.19
C GLY A 31 19.72 -25.10 -4.44
N TRP A 32 19.70 -25.75 -5.61
CA TRP A 32 19.19 -25.14 -6.85
C TRP A 32 17.71 -24.77 -6.76
N TYR A 33 16.88 -25.61 -6.14
CA TYR A 33 15.46 -25.30 -5.90
C TYR A 33 15.30 -24.04 -5.03
N LEU A 34 16.06 -23.95 -3.92
CA LEU A 34 16.04 -22.78 -3.03
C LEU A 34 16.55 -21.50 -3.71
N CYS A 35 17.55 -21.61 -4.60
CA CYS A 35 18.04 -20.48 -5.40
C CYS A 35 16.95 -19.92 -6.32
N LEU A 36 16.26 -20.78 -7.07
CA LEU A 36 15.18 -20.37 -7.98
C LEU A 36 14.00 -19.77 -7.21
N LEU A 37 13.63 -20.39 -6.08
CA LEU A 37 12.55 -19.91 -5.22
C LEU A 37 12.84 -18.52 -4.63
N SER A 38 14.06 -18.32 -4.14
CA SER A 38 14.47 -17.04 -3.53
C SER A 38 14.63 -15.94 -4.58
N PHE A 39 15.11 -16.28 -5.79
CA PHE A 39 15.19 -15.36 -6.92
C PHE A 39 13.80 -14.87 -7.35
N PHE A 40 12.82 -15.77 -7.45
CA PHE A 40 11.44 -15.41 -7.80
C PHE A 40 10.81 -14.44 -6.79
N HIS A 41 11.01 -14.67 -5.49
CA HIS A 41 10.46 -13.78 -4.46
C HIS A 41 11.18 -12.43 -4.41
N ILE A 42 12.49 -12.39 -4.63
CA ILE A 42 13.24 -11.13 -4.71
C ILE A 42 12.81 -10.31 -5.93
N SER A 43 12.56 -10.95 -7.08
CA SER A 43 12.18 -10.24 -8.31
C SER A 43 10.79 -9.61 -8.22
N GLU A 44 9.80 -10.33 -7.65
CA GLU A 44 8.47 -9.77 -7.37
C GLU A 44 8.59 -8.53 -6.47
N TYR A 45 9.38 -8.65 -5.40
CA TYR A 45 9.56 -7.60 -4.42
C TYR A 45 10.19 -6.33 -5.00
N VAL A 46 11.26 -6.50 -5.78
CA VAL A 46 11.94 -5.40 -6.45
C VAL A 46 11.02 -4.77 -7.50
N THR A 47 10.26 -5.57 -8.25
CA THR A 47 9.31 -5.06 -9.26
C THR A 47 8.21 -4.22 -8.61
N THR A 48 7.59 -4.69 -7.54
CA THR A 48 6.61 -3.92 -6.78
C THR A 48 7.23 -2.63 -6.21
N ALA A 49 8.45 -2.70 -5.67
CA ALA A 49 9.14 -1.51 -5.17
C ALA A 49 9.44 -0.51 -6.30
N MET A 50 9.91 -0.95 -7.47
CA MET A 50 10.15 -0.06 -8.61
C MET A 50 8.87 0.56 -9.17
N ILE A 51 7.77 -0.21 -9.24
CA ILE A 51 6.47 0.29 -9.72
C ILE A 51 5.91 1.34 -8.75
N VAL A 52 6.02 1.12 -7.44
CA VAL A 52 5.52 2.04 -6.41
C VAL A 52 6.45 3.26 -6.22
N LEU A 53 7.77 3.07 -6.24
CA LEU A 53 8.74 4.16 -6.01
C LEU A 53 9.11 4.95 -7.27
N CYS A 54 9.09 4.35 -8.46
CA CYS A 54 9.62 4.97 -9.69
C CYS A 54 8.57 5.29 -10.75
N ASN A 55 7.26 5.12 -10.49
CA ASN A 55 6.22 5.54 -11.43
C ASN A 55 5.33 6.65 -10.85
N PRO A 56 5.59 7.93 -11.18
CA PRO A 56 4.75 9.03 -10.70
C PRO A 56 3.29 8.89 -11.13
N ILE A 57 3.00 8.17 -12.21
CA ILE A 57 1.65 7.90 -12.70
C ILE A 57 0.86 7.02 -11.70
N CYS A 58 1.50 6.02 -11.10
CA CYS A 58 0.85 5.17 -10.11
C CYS A 58 0.60 5.92 -8.80
N LEU A 59 1.52 6.79 -8.38
CA LEU A 59 1.33 7.66 -7.23
C LEU A 59 0.15 8.63 -7.45
N ILE A 60 0.11 9.27 -8.62
CA ILE A 60 -0.96 10.20 -9.00
C ILE A 60 -2.28 9.43 -9.11
N GLY A 61 -2.30 8.28 -9.79
CA GLY A 61 -3.49 7.45 -9.94
C GLY A 61 -4.05 6.95 -8.60
N TYR A 62 -3.18 6.48 -7.71
CA TYR A 62 -3.59 6.07 -6.36
C TYR A 62 -4.11 7.25 -5.54
N THR A 63 -3.47 8.41 -5.66
CA THR A 63 -3.91 9.64 -5.00
C THR A 63 -5.29 10.06 -5.51
N ILE A 64 -5.53 10.07 -6.82
CA ILE A 64 -6.83 10.42 -7.43
C ILE A 64 -7.91 9.40 -7.08
N ALA A 65 -7.61 8.10 -7.13
CA ALA A 65 -8.58 7.06 -6.79
C ALA A 65 -9.00 7.16 -5.32
N SER A 66 -8.02 7.31 -4.42
CA SER A 66 -8.28 7.52 -2.99
C SER A 66 -9.06 8.80 -2.76
N TRP A 67 -8.71 9.88 -3.47
CA TRP A 67 -9.39 11.16 -3.42
C TRP A 67 -10.88 11.06 -3.75
N ASN A 68 -11.20 10.43 -4.87
CA ASN A 68 -12.58 10.26 -5.33
C ASN A 68 -13.39 9.43 -4.34
N PHE A 69 -12.79 8.35 -3.81
CA PHE A 69 -13.42 7.52 -2.80
C PHE A 69 -13.76 8.32 -1.52
N PHE A 70 -12.80 9.09 -0.99
CA PHE A 70 -13.06 9.91 0.19
C PHE A 70 -14.07 11.03 -0.07
N ASN A 71 -14.06 11.62 -1.25
CA ASN A 71 -15.03 12.67 -1.60
C ASN A 71 -16.47 12.15 -1.62
N GLU A 72 -16.70 10.98 -2.23
CA GLU A 72 -18.03 10.35 -2.25
C GLU A 72 -18.47 9.95 -0.83
N ARG A 73 -17.57 9.34 -0.06
CA ARG A 73 -17.86 8.92 1.32
C ARG A 73 -18.19 10.09 2.26
N ILE A 74 -17.41 11.16 2.23
CA ILE A 74 -17.63 12.32 3.08
C ILE A 74 -18.98 12.98 2.74
N TYR A 75 -19.35 13.02 1.47
CA TYR A 75 -20.64 13.57 1.06
C TYR A 75 -21.83 12.81 1.70
N GLU A 76 -21.82 11.47 1.61
CA GLU A 76 -22.88 10.64 2.19
C GLU A 76 -22.90 10.73 3.72
N GLU A 77 -21.73 10.66 4.36
CA GLU A 77 -21.62 10.73 5.82
C GLU A 77 -22.12 12.09 6.35
N GLU A 78 -21.78 13.20 5.69
CA GLU A 78 -22.25 14.52 6.11
C GLU A 78 -23.77 14.68 5.97
N LEU A 79 -24.37 14.10 4.93
CA LEU A 79 -25.83 14.07 4.77
C LEU A 79 -26.50 13.31 5.93
N ILE A 80 -25.95 12.14 6.29
CA ILE A 80 -26.46 11.33 7.41
C ILE A 80 -26.28 12.07 8.74
N LEU A 81 -25.13 12.70 8.96
CA LEU A 81 -24.84 13.47 10.17
C LEU A 81 -25.76 14.67 10.31
N LEU A 82 -26.07 15.36 9.21
CA LEU A 82 -27.07 16.43 9.21
C LEU A 82 -28.47 15.92 9.52
N ASN A 83 -28.87 14.76 8.98
CA ASN A 83 -30.16 14.16 9.31
C ASN A 83 -30.25 13.73 10.78
N PHE A 84 -29.15 13.26 11.37
CA PHE A 84 -29.12 12.76 12.75
C PHE A 84 -28.98 13.88 13.80
N PHE A 85 -28.10 14.86 13.56
CA PHE A 85 -27.75 15.92 14.53
C PHE A 85 -28.29 17.31 14.15
N GLY A 86 -28.77 17.50 12.92
CA GLY A 86 -29.39 18.76 12.47
C GLY A 86 -28.53 20.00 12.69
N LYS A 87 -29.07 20.96 13.45
CA LYS A 87 -28.47 22.29 13.65
C LYS A 87 -27.14 22.25 14.42
N ASP A 88 -26.94 21.27 15.31
CA ASP A 88 -25.69 21.14 16.06
C ASP A 88 -24.53 20.78 15.14
N TYR A 89 -24.79 19.92 14.14
CA TYR A 89 -23.80 19.58 13.13
C TYR A 89 -23.52 20.75 12.17
N VAL A 90 -24.54 21.53 11.78
CA VAL A 90 -24.33 22.77 11.01
C VAL A 90 -23.41 23.75 11.75
N LYS A 91 -23.57 23.88 13.07
CA LYS A 91 -22.69 24.72 13.91
C LYS A 91 -21.27 24.15 13.97
N TYR A 92 -21.12 22.83 14.02
CA TYR A 92 -19.83 22.15 13.99
C TYR A 92 -19.10 22.31 12.65
N GLN A 93 -19.79 22.14 11.51
CA GLN A 93 -19.24 22.33 10.16
C GLN A 93 -18.68 23.75 9.93
N LYS A 94 -19.25 24.76 10.60
CA LYS A 94 -18.72 26.14 10.56
C LYS A 94 -17.39 26.30 11.32
N LYS A 95 -17.11 25.42 12.27
CA LYS A 95 -15.90 25.47 13.11
C LYS A 95 -14.77 24.59 12.58
N VAL A 96 -15.10 23.45 11.95
CA VAL A 96 -14.11 22.43 11.57
C VAL A 96 -14.22 22.14 10.07
N PRO A 97 -13.16 22.36 9.27
CA PRO A 97 -13.11 21.96 7.87
C PRO A 97 -12.90 20.44 7.74
N THR A 98 -13.16 19.89 6.55
CA THR A 98 -13.03 18.46 6.22
C THR A 98 -11.59 17.92 6.32
N GLY A 99 -10.58 18.79 6.28
CA GLY A 99 -9.16 18.43 6.47
C GLY A 99 -8.48 17.80 5.25
N LEU A 100 -9.24 17.41 4.22
CA LEU A 100 -8.71 16.97 2.93
C LEU A 100 -8.80 18.14 1.92
N PRO A 101 -7.75 18.41 1.10
CA PRO A 101 -7.66 19.55 0.17
C PRO A 101 -8.97 19.90 -0.61
N PHE A 102 -9.17 19.62 -1.88
CA PHE A 102 -10.36 20.06 -2.65
C PHE A 102 -11.67 19.27 -2.36
N ILE A 103 -11.94 18.87 -1.11
CA ILE A 103 -13.17 18.13 -0.72
C ILE A 103 -14.10 19.06 0.06
N SER A 104 -15.17 19.48 -0.62
CA SER A 104 -16.17 20.40 -0.08
C SER A 104 -17.15 19.75 0.89
N GLY A 105 -17.40 18.44 0.71
CA GLY A 105 -18.43 17.70 1.44
C GLY A 105 -19.87 18.15 1.10
N PHE A 106 -20.86 17.70 1.88
CA PHE A 106 -22.24 18.15 1.77
C PHE A 106 -22.50 19.29 2.77
N ARG A 107 -22.70 20.51 2.23
CA ARG A 107 -22.95 21.73 2.99
C ARG A 107 -24.34 22.24 2.67
N VAL A 108 -25.14 22.44 3.71
CA VAL A 108 -26.44 23.11 3.57
C VAL A 108 -26.15 24.61 3.39
N GLU A 109 -26.38 25.10 2.17
CA GLU A 109 -26.40 26.54 1.89
C GLU A 109 -27.51 27.17 2.75
N ASN A 110 -27.15 28.17 3.56
CA ASN A 110 -28.13 28.86 4.41
C ASN A 110 -29.06 29.73 3.56
#